data_AF-T0ZSC4-F1
#
_entry.id   AF-T0ZSC4-F1
#
_cell.length_a   1.000
_cell.length_b   1.000
_cell.length_c   1.000
_cell.angle_alpha   90.00
_cell.angle_beta   90.00
_cell.angle_gamma   90.00
#
_symmetry.space_group_name_H-M   'P 1'
#
loop_
_entity.id
_entity.type
_entity.pdbx_description
1 polymer ?
#
loop_
_entity_poly.entity_id
_entity_poly.type
_entity_poly.pdbx_seq_one_letter_code
_entity_poly.pdbx_strand_id
1 'polypeptide(L)'
;HSPAWLYTYLTSFYVDPSRPNGVNNVVFNNVAMPDVFAPLQGLQKPVMIEGLRYGSPARVAIGVEPLTKGSMTPAQFDRTARDIVTFLYAVAHSHEQERARLGPWIIGLFVLLSVLTYLIYRLYWRGVITSEERWWKVGK
;
A
#
# COMPACT_ATOMS: atom_id res chain seq x y z
N HIS A 1 -0.99 -1.88 1.49
CA HIS A 1 -0.54 -0.63 2.16
C HIS A 1 0.94 -0.77 2.52
N SER A 2 1.73 0.30 2.40
CA SER A 2 3.17 0.23 2.68
C SER A 2 3.45 0.20 4.19
N PRO A 3 4.58 -0.37 4.64
CA PRO A 3 5.03 -0.30 6.04
C PRO A 3 5.05 1.13 6.58
N ALA A 4 5.47 2.09 5.75
CA ALA A 4 5.54 3.50 6.13
C ALA A 4 4.18 4.10 6.49
N TRP A 5 3.11 3.72 5.78
CA TRP A 5 1.76 4.17 6.11
C TRP A 5 1.32 3.62 7.47
N LEU A 6 1.58 2.33 7.74
CA LEU A 6 1.24 1.72 9.03
C LEU A 6 2.02 2.33 10.18
N TYR A 7 3.32 2.56 9.99
CA TYR A 7 4.15 3.28 10.96
C TYR A 7 3.58 4.66 11.28
N THR A 8 3.21 5.43 10.25
CA THR A 8 2.62 6.76 10.45
C THR A 8 1.30 6.65 11.19
N TYR A 9 0.43 5.72 10.78
CA TYR A 9 -0.84 5.46 11.46
C TYR A 9 -0.66 5.15 12.95
N LEU A 10 0.29 4.29 13.32
CA LEU A 10 0.51 3.91 14.72
C LEU A 10 1.16 5.02 15.56
N THR A 11 1.87 5.97 14.95
CA THR A 11 2.63 7.01 15.65
C THR A 11 1.94 8.38 15.68
N SER A 12 0.90 8.58 14.87
CA SER A 12 0.21 9.85 14.68
C SER A 12 -1.17 9.93 15.36
N PHE A 13 -1.35 9.22 16.47
CA PHE A 13 -2.51 9.39 17.34
C PHE A 13 -2.41 10.69 18.12
N TYR A 14 -3.54 11.35 18.33
CA TYR A 14 -3.63 12.56 19.13
C TYR A 14 -4.93 12.62 19.93
N VAL A 15 -4.92 13.38 21.02
CA VAL A 15 -6.08 13.55 21.90
C VAL A 15 -7.15 14.40 21.22
N ASP A 16 -8.36 13.86 21.17
CA ASP A 16 -9.55 14.51 20.62
C ASP A 16 -10.78 14.14 21.46
N PRO A 17 -11.19 15.01 22.42
CA PRO A 17 -12.32 14.76 23.31
C PRO A 17 -13.67 14.63 22.58
N SER A 18 -13.76 15.05 21.32
CA SER A 18 -14.99 14.90 20.52
C SER A 18 -15.25 13.46 20.07
N ARG A 19 -14.23 12.59 20.17
CA ARG A 19 -14.31 11.19 19.75
C ARG A 19 -14.73 10.30 20.92
N PRO A 20 -15.49 9.22 20.68
CA PRO A 20 -15.88 8.28 21.74
C PRO A 20 -14.69 7.69 22.52
N ASN A 21 -13.57 7.45 21.84
CA ASN A 21 -12.35 6.92 22.45
C ASN A 21 -11.39 8.01 22.95
N GLY A 22 -11.76 9.29 22.86
CA GLY A 22 -10.94 10.43 23.27
C GLY A 22 -9.70 10.68 22.41
N VAL A 23 -9.52 9.95 21.30
CA VAL A 23 -8.38 10.07 20.39
C VAL A 23 -8.81 10.05 18.93
N ASN A 24 -7.98 10.64 18.08
CA ASN A 24 -8.11 10.65 16.64
C ASN A 24 -6.73 10.52 15.97
N ASN A 25 -6.66 10.49 14.64
CA ASN A 25 -5.42 10.20 13.92
C ASN A 25 -5.21 11.12 12.70
N VAL A 26 -3.96 11.49 12.44
CA VAL A 26 -3.56 12.39 11.36
C VAL A 26 -3.84 11.80 9.98
N VAL A 27 -3.46 10.54 9.75
CA VAL A 27 -3.59 9.90 8.43
C VAL A 27 -4.96 9.26 8.21
N PHE A 28 -5.68 8.94 9.29
CA PHE A 28 -7.02 8.39 9.22
C PHE A 28 -7.96 9.18 10.12
N ASN A 29 -8.76 10.06 9.54
CA ASN A 29 -9.71 10.85 10.34
C ASN A 29 -10.84 9.95 10.89
N ASN A 30 -11.29 10.27 12.10
CA ASN A 30 -12.38 9.58 12.80
C ASN A 30 -12.09 8.09 13.07
N VAL A 31 -10.87 7.77 13.50
CA VAL A 31 -10.52 6.41 13.96
C VAL A 31 -11.51 5.92 15.03
N ALA A 32 -11.84 4.62 14.95
CA ALA A 32 -12.68 3.92 15.92
C ALA A 32 -11.89 3.07 16.93
N MET A 33 -10.58 2.96 16.78
CA MET A 33 -9.70 2.25 17.73
C MET A 33 -9.11 3.23 18.78
N PRO A 34 -8.86 2.79 20.01
CA PRO A 34 -8.13 3.59 21.01
C PRO A 34 -6.62 3.60 20.71
N ASP A 35 -5.91 4.58 21.29
CA ASP A 35 -4.46 4.62 21.20
C ASP A 35 -3.84 3.59 22.16
N VAL A 36 -3.41 2.47 21.60
CA VAL A 36 -2.78 1.36 22.34
C VAL A 36 -1.38 1.74 22.83
N PHE A 37 -0.71 2.70 22.19
CA PHE A 37 0.65 3.11 22.50
C PHE A 37 0.73 4.33 23.42
N ALA A 38 -0.41 4.92 23.81
CA ALA A 38 -0.47 6.03 24.75
C ALA A 38 0.36 5.83 26.04
N PRO A 39 0.40 4.63 26.68
CA PRO A 39 1.25 4.43 27.86
C PRO A 39 2.76 4.47 27.56
N LEU A 40 3.16 4.09 26.34
CA LEU A 40 4.56 4.02 25.92
C LEU A 40 5.06 5.36 25.38
N GLN A 41 4.32 5.94 24.43
CA GLN A 41 4.66 7.19 23.75
C GLN A 41 4.29 8.42 24.59
N GLY A 42 3.25 8.31 25.42
CA GLY A 42 2.57 9.44 26.03
C GLY A 42 1.54 10.05 25.09
N LEU A 43 0.63 10.84 25.67
CA LEU A 43 -0.40 11.52 24.89
C LEU A 43 0.21 12.58 23.98
N GLN A 44 -0.42 12.78 22.82
CA GLN A 44 -0.02 13.75 21.82
C GLN A 44 -1.12 14.77 21.56
N LYS A 45 -0.74 16.00 21.21
CA LYS A 45 -1.65 17.05 20.74
C LYS A 45 -1.54 17.21 19.20
N PRO A 46 -2.63 17.52 18.49
CA PRO A 46 -2.57 17.70 17.04
C PRO A 46 -1.98 19.05 16.65
N VAL A 47 -1.17 19.06 15.58
CA VAL A 47 -0.77 20.28 14.87
C VAL A 47 -1.81 20.54 13.78
N MET A 48 -2.72 21.49 14.04
CA MET A 48 -3.84 21.80 13.15
C MET A 48 -3.48 22.91 12.17
N ILE A 49 -3.78 22.70 10.90
CA ILE A 49 -3.68 23.71 9.83
C ILE A 49 -5.02 23.87 9.11
N GLU A 50 -5.22 25.02 8.48
CA GLU A 50 -6.35 25.21 7.57
C GLU A 50 -6.03 24.55 6.22
N GLY A 51 -6.91 23.65 5.79
CA GLY A 51 -6.74 22.92 4.55
C GLY A 51 -8.07 22.47 4.00
N LEU A 52 -8.03 21.61 2.98
CA LEU A 52 -9.22 21.00 2.42
C LEU A 52 -9.39 19.60 3.01
N ARG A 53 -10.57 19.33 3.57
CA ARG A 53 -11.02 18.00 3.98
C ARG A 53 -12.21 17.62 3.11
N TYR A 54 -12.06 16.57 2.31
CA TYR A 54 -13.07 16.14 1.33
C TYR A 54 -13.55 17.29 0.40
N GLY A 55 -12.62 18.15 -0.03
CA GLY A 55 -12.90 19.28 -0.91
C GLY A 55 -13.51 20.50 -0.23
N SER A 56 -13.76 20.47 1.08
CA SER A 56 -14.28 21.62 1.85
C SER A 56 -13.23 22.18 2.81
N PRO A 57 -13.17 23.51 3.05
CA PRO A 57 -12.29 24.10 4.05
C PRO A 57 -12.55 23.51 5.43
N ALA A 58 -11.50 22.97 6.05
CA ALA A 58 -11.57 22.43 7.40
C ALA A 58 -10.20 22.52 8.08
N ARG A 59 -10.21 22.51 9.42
CA ARG A 59 -8.98 22.31 10.19
C ARG A 59 -8.56 20.84 10.11
N VAL A 60 -7.38 20.58 9.59
CA VAL A 60 -6.82 19.23 9.42
C VAL A 60 -5.55 19.13 10.25
N ALA A 61 -5.39 18.01 10.97
CA ALA A 61 -4.14 17.71 11.65
C ALA A 61 -3.12 17.28 10.60
N ILE A 62 -1.94 17.91 10.58
CA ILE A 62 -0.82 17.51 9.69
C ILE A 62 0.30 16.78 10.44
N GLY A 63 0.28 16.85 11.77
CA GLY A 63 1.27 16.23 12.62
C GLY A 63 0.84 16.19 14.08
N VAL A 64 1.73 15.69 14.92
CA VAL A 64 1.51 15.54 16.35
C VAL A 64 2.69 16.09 17.13
N GLU A 65 2.41 16.65 18.30
CA GLU A 65 3.40 17.12 19.26
C GLU A 65 3.18 16.45 20.62
N PRO A 66 4.25 16.12 21.37
CA PRO A 66 4.11 15.45 22.66
C PRO A 66 3.41 16.37 23.67
N LEU A 67 2.36 15.84 24.29
CA LEU A 67 1.62 16.51 25.37
C LEU A 67 2.10 16.01 26.74
N THR A 68 2.25 14.69 26.89
CA THR A 68 2.68 14.05 28.13
C THR A 68 3.86 13.11 27.86
N LYS A 69 4.74 12.91 28.84
CA LYS A 69 5.80 11.89 28.76
C LYS A 69 5.20 10.49 28.96
N GLY A 70 5.49 9.58 28.03
CA GLY A 70 5.24 8.15 28.20
C GLY A 70 6.36 7.43 28.95
N SER A 71 6.26 6.11 29.04
CA SER A 71 7.31 5.27 29.64
C SER A 71 8.58 5.17 28.79
N MET A 72 8.50 5.46 27.50
CA MET A 72 9.63 5.44 26.56
C MET A 72 10.01 6.87 26.12
N THR A 73 11.29 7.06 25.81
CA THR A 73 11.72 8.27 25.09
C THR A 73 11.20 8.25 23.64
N PRO A 74 11.04 9.40 22.98
CA PRO A 74 10.59 9.45 21.58
C PRO A 74 11.45 8.60 20.64
N ALA A 75 12.77 8.58 20.84
CA ALA A 75 13.69 7.79 20.03
C ALA A 75 13.56 6.27 20.29
N GLN A 76 13.29 5.86 21.53
CA GLN A 76 13.02 4.45 21.83
C GLN A 76 11.68 4.01 21.25
N PHE A 77 10.64 4.82 21.40
CA PHE A 77 9.33 4.53 20.83
C PHE A 77 9.37 4.43 19.30
N ASP A 78 10.09 5.34 18.63
CA ASP A 78 10.29 5.29 17.17
C ASP A 78 10.89 3.95 16.71
N ARG A 79 11.93 3.46 17.40
CA ARG A 79 12.53 2.14 17.11
C ARG A 79 11.53 1.01 17.33
N THR A 80 10.86 0.99 18.49
CA THR A 80 9.86 -0.03 18.81
C THR A 80 8.73 -0.07 17.78
N ALA A 81 8.21 1.09 17.37
CA ALA A 81 7.17 1.18 16.35
C ALA A 81 7.64 0.65 14.99
N ARG A 82 8.86 0.98 14.57
CA ARG A 82 9.47 0.45 13.35
C ARG A 82 9.64 -1.07 13.41
N ASP A 83 10.08 -1.59 14.55
CA ASP A 83 10.29 -3.03 14.73
C ASP A 83 8.97 -3.80 14.67
N ILE A 84 7.92 -3.30 15.33
CA ILE A 84 6.57 -3.88 15.26
C ILE A 84 6.05 -3.88 13.82
N VAL A 85 6.18 -2.75 13.11
CA VAL A 85 5.73 -2.65 11.72
C VAL A 85 6.53 -3.57 10.80
N THR A 86 7.84 -3.66 11.02
CA THR A 86 8.73 -4.55 10.25
C THR A 86 8.35 -6.01 10.49
N PHE A 87 8.09 -6.38 11.75
CA PHE A 87 7.61 -7.71 12.10
C PHE A 87 6.26 -8.04 11.45
N LEU A 88 5.27 -7.15 11.58
CA LEU A 88 3.95 -7.33 10.95
C LEU A 88 4.05 -7.45 9.44
N TYR A 89 4.91 -6.65 8.81
CA TYR A 89 5.16 -6.72 7.38
C TYR A 89 5.77 -8.06 6.99
N ALA A 90 6.79 -8.52 7.71
CA ALA A 90 7.45 -9.80 7.46
C ALA A 90 6.48 -10.99 7.58
N VAL A 91 5.62 -10.99 8.61
CA VAL A 91 4.62 -12.04 8.82
C VAL A 91 3.55 -12.01 7.72
N ALA A 92 3.12 -10.83 7.29
CA ALA A 92 2.16 -10.67 6.19
C ALA A 92 2.73 -11.10 4.82
N HIS A 93 4.06 -11.16 4.69
CA HIS A 93 4.75 -11.41 3.42
C HIS A 93 5.76 -12.57 3.51
N SER A 94 5.37 -13.70 4.13
CA SER A 94 6.24 -14.87 4.35
C SER A 94 6.96 -15.41 3.10
N HIS A 95 6.33 -15.32 1.92
CA HIS A 95 6.85 -15.87 0.65
C HIS A 95 7.52 -14.82 -0.25
N GLU A 96 7.86 -13.64 0.26
CA GLU A 96 8.47 -12.57 -0.54
C GLU A 96 9.78 -12.99 -1.22
N GLN A 97 10.65 -13.68 -0.48
CA GLN A 97 11.97 -14.09 -0.98
C GLN A 97 11.85 -15.17 -2.06
N GLU A 98 10.93 -16.12 -1.90
CA GLU A 98 10.63 -17.16 -2.89
C GLU A 98 10.05 -16.54 -4.16
N ARG A 99 9.12 -15.60 -4.02
CA ARG A 99 8.52 -14.86 -5.15
C ARG A 99 9.57 -14.04 -5.91
N ALA A 100 10.44 -13.34 -5.20
CA ALA A 100 11.52 -12.56 -5.82
C ALA A 100 12.53 -13.45 -6.56
N ARG A 101 12.82 -14.66 -6.03
CA ARG A 101 13.72 -15.62 -6.68
C ARG A 101 13.10 -16.26 -7.92
N LEU A 102 11.83 -16.66 -7.85
CA LEU A 102 11.15 -17.38 -8.93
C LEU A 102 10.60 -16.46 -10.03
N GLY A 103 10.28 -15.21 -9.69
CA GLY A 103 9.66 -14.24 -10.60
C GLY A 103 10.39 -14.09 -11.94
N PRO A 104 11.71 -13.82 -11.97
CA PRO A 104 12.45 -13.68 -13.22
C PRO A 104 12.41 -14.93 -14.10
N TRP A 105 12.47 -16.12 -13.51
CA TRP A 105 12.43 -17.38 -14.24
C TRP A 105 11.05 -17.63 -14.87
N ILE A 106 9.97 -17.36 -14.14
CA ILE A 106 8.60 -17.48 -14.64
C ILE A 106 8.34 -16.46 -15.75
N ILE A 107 8.80 -15.22 -15.59
CA ILE A 107 8.70 -14.18 -16.62
C ILE A 107 9.47 -14.62 -17.88
N GLY A 108 10.71 -15.11 -17.73
CA GLY A 108 11.49 -15.63 -18.85
C GLY A 108 10.80 -16.78 -19.58
N LEU A 109 10.21 -17.72 -18.83
CA LEU A 109 9.42 -18.81 -19.38
C LEU A 109 8.22 -18.30 -20.18
N PHE A 110 7.48 -17.32 -19.65
CA PHE A 110 6.33 -16.74 -20.36
C PHE A 110 6.74 -15.98 -21.63
N VAL A 111 7.82 -15.21 -21.60
CA VAL A 111 8.34 -14.55 -22.81
C VAL A 111 8.71 -15.58 -23.87
N LEU A 112 9.43 -16.65 -23.50
CA LEU A 112 9.80 -17.73 -24.42
C LEU A 112 8.56 -18.41 -25.02
N LEU A 113 7.59 -18.78 -24.18
CA LEU A 113 6.36 -19.43 -24.61
C LEU A 113 5.54 -18.51 -25.53
N SER A 114 5.47 -17.20 -25.23
CA SER A 114 4.80 -16.21 -26.07
C SER A 114 5.44 -16.12 -27.45
N VAL A 115 6.77 -16.12 -27.55
CA VAL A 115 7.49 -16.14 -28.84
C VAL A 115 7.16 -17.41 -29.63
N LEU A 116 7.25 -18.58 -29.01
CA LEU A 116 6.94 -19.85 -29.66
C LEU A 116 5.49 -19.89 -30.16
N THR A 117 4.54 -19.44 -29.34
CA THR A 117 3.12 -19.38 -29.69
C THR A 117 2.85 -18.38 -30.80
N TYR A 118 3.54 -17.24 -30.80
CA TYR A 118 3.47 -16.25 -31.88
C TYR A 118 3.99 -16.80 -33.20
N LEU A 119 5.09 -17.57 -33.18
CA LEU A 119 5.61 -18.24 -34.38
C LEU A 119 4.62 -19.30 -34.90
N ILE A 120 4.00 -20.09 -34.02
CA ILE A 120 2.95 -21.06 -34.40
C ILE A 120 1.74 -20.33 -35.00
N TYR A 121 1.28 -19.26 -34.37
CA TYR A 121 0.21 -18.40 -34.90
C TYR A 121 0.57 -17.92 -36.30
N ARG A 122 1.76 -17.35 -36.50
CA ARG A 122 2.23 -16.90 -37.81
C ARG A 122 2.24 -18.02 -38.85
N LEU A 123 2.63 -19.23 -38.46
CA LEU A 123 2.65 -20.39 -39.36
C LEU A 123 1.23 -20.87 -39.72
N TYR A 124 0.34 -20.97 -38.74
CA TYR A 124 -1.04 -21.41 -38.94
C TYR A 124 -1.81 -20.45 -39.85
N TRP A 125 -1.64 -19.15 -39.63
CA TRP A 125 -2.30 -18.11 -40.41
C TRP A 125 -1.66 -17.85 -41.78
N ARG A 126 -0.52 -18.48 -42.08
CA ARG A 126 0.16 -18.33 -43.38
C ARG A 126 -0.68 -18.86 -44.56
N GLY A 127 -1.58 -19.81 -44.31
CA GLY A 127 -2.45 -20.43 -45.32
C GLY A 127 -3.92 -20.06 -45.23
N VAL A 128 -4.30 -19.15 -44.33
CA VAL A 128 -5.70 -18.76 -44.14
C VAL A 128 -6.00 -17.56 -45.03
N ILE A 129 -6.74 -17.81 -46.11
CA ILE A 129 -7.28 -16.78 -46.99
C ILE A 129 -8.29 -15.96 -46.17
N THR A 130 -7.97 -14.70 -45.89
CA THR A 130 -8.94 -13.78 -45.29
C THR A 130 -10.03 -13.52 -46.34
N SER A 131 -11.30 -13.41 -45.95
CA SER A 131 -12.47 -13.38 -46.86
C SER A 131 -12.49 -12.25 -47.92
N GLU A 132 -11.45 -11.43 -47.98
CA GLU A 132 -11.20 -10.45 -49.04
C GLU A 132 -10.72 -11.07 -50.36
N GLU A 133 -10.11 -12.27 -50.38
CA GLU A 133 -9.84 -12.99 -51.63
C GLU A 133 -11.01 -13.90 -51.99
N ARG A 134 -12.09 -13.24 -52.37
CA ARG A 134 -13.43 -13.80 -52.56
C ARG A 134 -13.51 -14.53 -53.92
N TRP A 135 -14.16 -15.70 -53.89
CA TRP A 135 -14.49 -16.76 -54.87
C TRP A 135 -14.46 -16.57 -56.41
N TRP A 136 -14.16 -15.40 -56.99
CA TRP A 136 -14.21 -15.17 -58.45
C TRP A 136 -12.88 -15.44 -59.20
N LYS A 137 -11.82 -15.87 -58.52
CA LYS A 137 -10.51 -16.15 -59.15
C LYS A 137 -10.34 -17.60 -59.69
N VAL A 138 -11.33 -18.48 -59.54
CA VAL A 138 -11.26 -19.90 -59.98
C VAL A 138 -12.08 -20.14 -61.24
N GLY A 139 -11.94 -19.28 -62.24
CA GLY A 139 -12.67 -19.39 -63.49
C GLY A 139 -11.96 -18.70 -64.63
N LYS A 140 -10.83 -19.28 -65.07
CA LYS A 140 -10.30 -19.24 -66.43
C LYS A 140 -9.21 -20.30 -66.57
#